data_AF-A0A0R2TJJ0-F1
#
_entry.id   AF-A0A0R2TJJ0-F1
#
_cell.length_a   1.000
_cell.length_b   1.000
_cell.length_c   1.000
_cell.angle_alpha   90.00
_cell.angle_beta   90.00
_cell.angle_gamma   90.00
#
_symmetry.space_group_name_H-M   'P 1'
#
loop_
_entity.id
_entity.type
_entity.pdbx_description
1 polymer ?
#
loop_
_entity_poly.entity_id
_entity_poly.type
_entity_poly.pdbx_seq_one_letter_code
_entity_poly.pdbx_strand_id
1 'polypeptide(L)' 'MTFDIDKDNPSFAPGSGTPEIGGSSTRETQKMIRSLTGLNLFGADLVKVSSPFDPSVEQPGSARL' A
#
# COMPACT_ATOMS: atom_id res chain seq x y z
N MET A 1 -11.06 5.69 -8.89
CA MET A 1 -10.96 5.35 -7.46
C MET A 1 -9.55 5.67 -7.00
N THR A 2 -9.40 6.39 -5.90
CA THR A 2 -8.08 6.61 -5.30
C THR A 2 -7.96 5.78 -4.03
N PHE A 3 -6.87 5.03 -3.91
CA PHE A 3 -6.58 4.22 -2.74
C PHE A 3 -5.32 4.75 -2.05
N ASP A 4 -5.48 5.23 -0.82
CA ASP A 4 -4.37 5.57 0.06
C ASP A 4 -3.89 4.33 0.82
N ILE A 5 -2.58 4.07 0.82
CA ILE A 5 -1.98 2.90 1.48
C ILE A 5 -1.69 3.14 2.97
N ASP A 6 -1.75 4.38 3.45
CA ASP A 6 -1.49 4.69 4.86
C ASP A 6 -2.51 4.09 5.84
N LYS A 7 -3.75 3.88 5.37
CA LYS A 7 -4.83 3.21 6.11
C LYS A 7 -4.60 1.71 6.34
N ASP A 8 -3.69 1.10 5.59
CA ASP A 8 -3.33 -0.30 5.78
C ASP A 8 -2.34 -0.41 6.94
N ASN A 9 -2.38 -1.53 7.66
CA ASN A 9 -1.46 -1.74 8.76
C ASN A 9 0.00 -1.61 8.26
N PRO A 10 0.88 -0.87 8.95
CA PRO A 10 2.27 -0.67 8.52
C PRO A 10 3.05 -1.98 8.36
N SER A 11 2.63 -3.06 9.03
CA SER A 11 3.20 -4.40 8.84
C SER A 11 2.98 -4.95 7.43
N PHE A 12 1.96 -4.46 6.72
CA PHE A 12 1.60 -4.85 5.36
C PHE A 12 1.87 -3.76 4.32
N ALA A 13 1.91 -2.49 4.72
CA ALA A 13 2.23 -1.34 3.88
C ALA A 13 3.36 -0.47 4.48
N PRO A 14 4.58 -1.04 4.65
CA PRO A 14 5.68 -0.33 5.33
C PRO A 14 6.20 0.88 4.54
N GLY A 15 6.06 0.84 3.20
CA GLY A 15 6.46 1.93 2.31
C GLY A 15 5.53 3.14 2.31
N SER A 16 4.77 3.40 3.39
CA SER A 16 3.99 4.64 3.51
C SER A 16 4.84 5.76 4.12
N GLY A 17 4.66 6.99 3.63
CA GLY A 17 5.30 8.18 4.23
C GLY A 17 4.69 8.62 5.56
N THR A 18 3.48 8.15 5.87
CA THR A 18 2.70 8.52 7.07
C THR A 18 2.02 7.29 7.66
N PRO A 19 2.75 6.39 8.33
CA PRO A 19 2.18 5.13 8.81
C PRO A 19 1.18 5.32 9.97
N GLU A 20 0.01 4.67 9.89
CA GLU A 20 -1.00 4.68 10.95
C GLU A 20 -1.20 3.29 11.56
N ILE A 21 -1.06 3.18 12.89
CA ILE A 21 -1.24 1.89 13.59
C ILE A 21 -2.72 1.47 13.64
N GLY A 22 -2.98 0.17 13.70
CA GLY A 22 -4.35 -0.36 13.77
C GLY A 22 -5.10 -0.36 12.43
N GLY A 23 -4.40 -0.08 11.33
CA GLY A 23 -4.94 -0.13 9.97
C GLY A 23 -5.38 -1.52 9.51
N SER A 24 -5.98 -1.56 8.32
CA SER A 24 -6.57 -2.77 7.73
C SER A 24 -5.51 -3.83 7.42
N SER A 25 -5.87 -5.11 7.53
CA SER A 25 -5.05 -6.20 7.00
C SER A 25 -5.14 -6.27 5.47
N THR A 26 -4.11 -6.83 4.82
CA THR A 26 -4.13 -7.06 3.35
C THR A 26 -5.38 -7.81 2.90
N ARG A 27 -5.89 -8.74 3.72
CA ARG A 27 -7.10 -9.52 3.41
C ARG A 27 -8.35 -8.66 3.39
N GLU A 28 -8.50 -7.74 4.34
CA GLU A 28 -9.64 -6.83 4.42
C GLU A 28 -9.60 -5.84 3.26
N THR A 29 -8.43 -5.28 2.98
CA THR A 29 -8.21 -4.40 1.84
C THR A 29 -8.54 -5.06 0.51
N GLN A 30 -8.10 -6.31 0.29
CA GLN A 30 -8.47 -7.06 -0.91
C GLN A 30 -9.98 -7.33 -1.00
N LYS A 31 -10.65 -7.63 0.12
CA LYS A 31 -12.12 -7.81 0.13
C LYS A 31 -12.83 -6.50 -0.22
N MET A 32 -12.39 -5.38 0.33
CA MET A 32 -12.93 -4.06 0.02
C MET A 32 -12.81 -3.76 -1.47
N ILE A 33 -11.61 -3.89 -2.05
CA ILE A 33 -11.38 -3.64 -3.49
C ILE A 33 -12.25 -4.56 -4.35
N ARG A 34 -12.33 -5.86 -4.03
CA ARG A 34 -13.18 -6.82 -4.77
C ARG A 34 -14.67 -6.51 -4.66
N SER A 35 -15.13 -5.90 -3.56
CA SER A 35 -16.52 -5.49 -3.40
C SER A 35 -16.97 -4.38 -4.36
N LEU A 36 -16.03 -3.71 -5.02
CA LEU A 36 -16.30 -2.70 -6.04
C LEU A 36 -16.68 -3.29 -7.41
N THR A 37 -16.71 -4.61 -7.54
CA THR A 37 -17.15 -5.30 -8.76
C THR A 37 -18.58 -4.88 -9.13
N GLY A 38 -18.78 -4.51 -10.40
CA GLY A 38 -20.08 -4.05 -10.91
C GLY A 38 -20.27 -2.53 -10.91
N LEU A 39 -19.35 -1.76 -10.33
CA LEU A 39 -19.34 -0.31 -10.46
C LEU A 39 -18.74 0.13 -11.80
N ASN A 40 -19.22 1.26 -12.33
CA ASN A 40 -18.67 1.88 -13.54
C ASN A 40 -17.38 2.66 -13.23
N LEU A 41 -16.28 1.96 -13.04
CA LEU A 41 -14.96 2.54 -12.75
C LEU A 41 -14.19 2.80 -14.04
N PHE A 42 -13.92 4.07 -14.33
CA PHE A 42 -13.10 4.47 -15.49
C PHE A 42 -11.59 4.44 -15.22
N GLY A 43 -11.18 4.24 -13.96
CA GLY A 43 -9.78 4.18 -13.58
C GLY A 43 -9.59 4.09 -12.07
N ALA A 44 -8.38 3.75 -11.66
CA ALA A 44 -7.93 3.75 -10.28
C ALA A 44 -6.46 4.15 -10.14
N ASP A 45 -6.11 4.72 -9.01
CA ASP A 45 -4.73 5.04 -8.63
C ASP A 45 -4.44 4.58 -7.18
N LEU A 46 -3.14 4.47 -6.90
CA LEU A 46 -2.58 4.12 -5.61
C LEU A 46 -1.68 5.26 -5.16
N VAL A 47 -1.97 5.86 -4.01
CA VAL A 47 -1.27 7.05 -3.52
C VAL A 47 -0.51 6.76 -2.23
N LYS A 48 0.36 7.70 -1.83
CA LYS A 48 1.23 7.65 -0.63
C LYS A 48 2.23 6.49 -0.56
N VAL A 49 2.50 5.84 -1.70
CA VAL A 49 3.64 4.95 -1.84
C VAL A 49 4.93 5.79 -1.76
N SER A 50 5.80 5.44 -0.82
CA SER A 50 7.07 6.10 -0.53
C SER A 50 8.21 5.08 -0.56
N SER A 51 8.85 4.98 -1.72
CA SER A 51 9.99 4.09 -1.96
C SER A 51 11.11 4.18 -0.90
N PRO A 52 11.49 5.36 -0.36
CA PRO A 52 12.52 5.43 0.68
C PRO A 52 12.18 4.72 1.99
N PHE A 53 10.88 4.46 2.27
CA PHE A 53 10.43 3.75 3.47
C PHE A 53 10.09 2.29 3.20
N ASP A 54 10.15 1.85 1.93
CA ASP A 54 9.92 0.46 1.57
C ASP A 54 11.20 -0.35 1.84
N PRO A 55 11.20 -1.27 2.82
CA PRO A 55 12.37 -2.07 3.17
C PRO A 55 12.80 -3.04 2.07
N SER A 56 11.95 -3.26 1.05
CA SER A 56 12.28 -4.08 -0.12
C SER A 56 13.11 -3.32 -1.17
N VAL A 57 13.08 -1.98 -1.13
CA VAL A 57 13.88 -1.11 -2.01
C VAL A 57 15.18 -0.77 -1.27
N GLU A 58 16.23 -1.52 -1.58
CA GLU A 58 17.58 -1.53 -0.97
C GLU A 58 18.05 -0.26 -0.25
N GLN A 59 18.62 -0.48 0.94
CA GLN A 59 19.59 0.41 1.58
C GLN A 59 20.91 0.45 0.77
N PRO A 60 21.60 1.60 0.69
CA PRO A 60 22.87 1.70 -0.02
C PRO A 60 23.89 0.68 0.53
N GLY A 61 24.18 -0.37 -0.25
CA GLY A 61 25.09 -1.47 0.11
C GLY A 61 24.68 -2.87 -0.36
N SER A 62 23.46 -3.05 -0.88
CA SER A 62 22.95 -4.37 -1.31
C SER A 62 23.26 -4.72 -2.78
N ALA A 63 24.14 -3.96 -3.45
CA ALA A 63 24.72 -4.37 -4.71
C ALA A 63 25.47 -5.71 -4.54
N ARG A 64 24.90 -6.75 -5.14
CA ARG A 64 25.38 -8.13 -5.24
C ARG A 64 26.91 -8.25 -5.30
N LEU A 65 27.48 -9.09 -4.42
CA LEU A 65 28.69 -9.86 -4.72
C LEU A 65 28.34 -11.02 -5.66
#